data_AF-A0A9D2FP63-F1
#
_entry.id   AF-A0A9D2FP63-F1
#
_cell.length_a   1.000
_cell.length_b   1.000
_cell.length_c   1.000
_cell.angle_alpha   90.00
_cell.angle_beta   90.00
_cell.angle_gamma   90.00
#
_symmetry.space_group_name_H-M   'P 1'
#
loop_
_entity.id
_entity.type
_entity.pdbx_description
1 polymer ?
#
loop_
_entity_poly.entity_id
_entity_poly.type
_entity_poly.pdbx_seq_one_letter_code
_entity_poly.pdbx_strand_id
1 'polypeptide(L)'
;MNTNQNFIAAQPEEENRYGLSLSENEKILFQAKMEMYGDEQDKLLGLPTKSRDLVFVLTSQNMIIKNGEIYWIVNIEKDIASFQKVKDRLFSKGYFSVELTDWAYYGSNPDKPEARLRGFHLYFKNREIARLEAMIENVFQ
;
A
#
# COMPACT_ATOMS: atom_id res chain seq x y z
N MET A 1 3.33 -14.65 -6.68
CA MET A 1 4.01 -14.36 -5.40
C MET A 1 3.18 -14.98 -4.30
N ASN A 2 3.80 -15.61 -3.30
CA ASN A 2 3.08 -16.20 -2.18
C ASN A 2 3.27 -15.34 -0.93
N THR A 3 2.29 -15.37 -0.03
CA THR A 3 2.39 -14.70 1.27
C THR A 3 2.85 -15.67 2.35
N ASN A 4 3.76 -15.23 3.22
CA ASN A 4 4.23 -16.04 4.35
C ASN A 4 3.24 -15.97 5.52
N GLN A 5 2.27 -16.88 5.51
CA GLN A 5 1.20 -16.94 6.52
C GLN A 5 1.71 -17.13 7.94
N ASN A 6 2.79 -17.88 8.14
CA ASN A 6 3.36 -18.10 9.46
C ASN A 6 3.93 -16.80 10.03
N PHE A 7 4.63 -16.03 9.20
CA PHE A 7 5.15 -14.73 9.60
C PHE A 7 4.01 -13.75 9.93
N ILE A 8 3.00 -13.65 9.05
CA ILE A 8 1.82 -12.80 9.26
C ILE A 8 1.12 -13.17 10.57
N ALA A 9 0.88 -14.45 10.82
CA ALA A 9 0.23 -14.93 12.04
C ALA A 9 1.02 -14.56 13.30
N ALA A 10 2.34 -14.64 13.25
CA ALA A 10 3.23 -14.33 14.38
C ALA A 10 3.37 -12.83 14.69
N GLN A 11 3.07 -11.94 13.74
CA GLN A 11 3.19 -10.50 13.98
C GLN A 11 2.18 -10.02 15.02
N PRO A 12 2.58 -9.13 15.95
CA PRO A 12 1.62 -8.45 16.81
C PRO A 12 0.72 -7.53 15.96
N GLU A 13 -0.50 -7.29 16.44
CA GLU A 13 -1.38 -6.29 15.85
C GLU A 13 -0.94 -4.88 16.25
N GLU A 14 -0.80 -3.98 15.27
CA GLU A 14 -0.66 -2.55 15.52
C GLU A 14 -2.02 -1.92 15.85
N GLU A 15 -2.02 -0.95 16.76
CA GLU A 15 -3.20 -0.13 17.07
C GLU A 15 -3.75 0.56 15.81
N ASN A 16 -5.07 0.50 15.61
CA ASN A 16 -5.76 1.15 14.49
C ASN A 16 -5.87 2.67 14.67
N ARG A 17 -4.76 3.37 14.41
CA ARG A 17 -4.63 4.83 14.58
C ARG A 17 -5.44 5.64 13.58
N TYR A 18 -5.92 5.02 12.51
CA TYR A 18 -6.56 5.69 11.38
C TYR A 18 -8.04 5.32 11.20
N GLY A 19 -8.62 4.61 12.18
CA GLY A 19 -10.05 4.31 12.23
C GLY A 19 -10.54 3.45 11.06
N LEU A 20 -9.74 2.51 10.60
CA LEU A 20 -10.13 1.57 9.53
C LEU A 20 -11.22 0.62 10.02
N SER A 21 -12.23 0.37 9.19
CA SER A 21 -13.20 -0.71 9.43
C SER A 21 -12.67 -2.00 8.79
N LEU A 22 -12.13 -2.89 9.60
CA LEU A 22 -11.52 -4.15 9.18
C LEU A 22 -12.48 -5.32 9.39
N SER A 23 -12.25 -6.42 8.67
CA SER A 23 -12.97 -7.67 8.93
C SER A 23 -12.56 -8.26 10.29
N GLU A 24 -13.42 -9.09 10.91
CA GLU A 24 -13.25 -9.59 12.28
C GLU A 24 -11.92 -10.32 12.54
N ASN A 25 -11.31 -10.91 11.50
CA ASN A 25 -10.05 -11.65 11.57
C ASN A 25 -8.89 -10.93 10.86
N GLU A 26 -9.02 -9.64 10.59
CA GLU A 26 -8.01 -8.84 9.91
C GLU A 26 -7.31 -7.90 10.89
N LYS A 27 -6.00 -8.09 11.03
CA LYS A 27 -5.16 -7.29 11.93
C LYS A 27 -4.24 -6.38 11.15
N ILE A 28 -3.91 -5.23 11.72
CA ILE A 28 -2.93 -4.30 11.14
C ILE A 28 -1.53 -4.82 11.46
N LEU A 29 -0.71 -5.01 10.42
CA LEU A 29 0.69 -5.41 10.54
C LEU A 29 1.63 -4.21 10.50
N PHE A 30 1.26 -3.19 9.73
CA PHE A 30 2.06 -1.98 9.55
C PHE A 30 1.17 -0.83 9.12
N GLN A 31 1.51 0.38 9.56
CA GLN A 31 0.87 1.61 9.10
C GLN A 31 1.86 2.78 9.14
N ALA A 32 1.80 3.64 8.12
CA ALA A 32 2.65 4.82 8.03
C ALA A 32 2.03 5.92 7.18
N LYS A 33 2.38 7.17 7.49
CA LYS A 33 2.09 8.30 6.59
C LYS A 33 2.99 8.23 5.36
N MET A 34 2.42 8.44 4.19
CA MET A 34 3.15 8.56 2.92
C MET A 34 3.44 10.03 2.60
N GLU A 35 4.49 10.26 1.82
CA GLU A 35 4.79 11.57 1.23
C GLU A 35 3.95 11.79 -0.04
N MET A 36 3.77 10.74 -0.85
CA MET A 36 2.92 10.72 -2.05
C MET A 36 2.73 9.29 -2.56
N TYR A 37 1.80 9.11 -3.50
CA TYR A 37 1.76 7.92 -4.34
C TYR A 37 1.32 8.24 -5.77
N GLY A 38 1.79 7.43 -6.71
CA GLY A 38 1.44 7.49 -8.13
C GLY A 38 1.09 6.11 -8.69
N ASP A 39 0.69 6.08 -9.95
CA ASP A 39 0.55 4.83 -10.71
C ASP A 39 1.91 4.27 -11.13
N GLU A 40 1.92 3.17 -11.90
CA GLU A 40 3.14 2.52 -12.39
C GLU A 40 3.98 3.39 -13.35
N GLN A 41 3.43 4.52 -13.82
CA GLN A 41 4.09 5.50 -14.70
C GLN A 41 4.47 6.78 -13.95
N ASP A 42 4.44 6.76 -12.61
CA ASP A 42 4.67 7.92 -11.74
C ASP A 42 3.67 9.07 -11.92
N LYS A 43 2.50 8.82 -12.54
CA LYS A 43 1.43 9.81 -12.57
C LYS A 43 0.88 9.96 -11.16
N LEU A 44 0.93 11.19 -10.65
CA LEU A 44 0.51 11.48 -9.28
C LEU A 44 -0.97 11.15 -9.04
N LEU A 45 -1.25 10.33 -8.02
CA LEU A 45 -2.60 9.95 -7.60
C LEU A 45 -2.97 10.53 -6.24
N GLY A 46 -2.00 10.81 -5.37
CA GLY A 46 -2.30 11.45 -4.10
C GLY A 46 -1.11 12.06 -3.38
N LEU A 47 -1.42 13.15 -2.68
CA LEU A 47 -0.54 13.89 -1.78
C LEU A 47 -1.28 14.14 -0.45
N PRO A 48 -0.57 14.18 0.68
CA PRO A 48 -1.15 14.67 1.92
C PRO A 48 -1.57 16.14 1.77
N THR A 49 -2.69 16.51 2.38
CA THR A 49 -3.14 17.91 2.46
C THR A 49 -3.23 18.35 3.93
N LYS A 50 -3.45 19.65 4.18
CA LYS A 50 -3.64 20.18 5.54
C LYS A 50 -4.78 19.50 6.31
N SER A 51 -5.78 18.96 5.59
CA SER A 51 -6.99 18.36 6.16
C SER A 51 -7.08 16.85 5.97
N ARG A 52 -6.15 16.23 5.25
CA ARG A 52 -6.19 14.80 4.91
C ARG A 52 -4.81 14.20 4.99
N ASP A 53 -4.66 13.26 5.93
CA ASP A 53 -3.50 12.39 5.95
C ASP A 53 -3.57 11.41 4.76
N LEU A 54 -2.42 11.23 4.11
CA LEU A 54 -2.19 10.14 3.18
C LEU A 54 -1.48 9.03 3.94
N VAL A 55 -2.12 7.87 4.04
CA VAL A 55 -1.69 6.76 4.89
C VAL A 55 -1.65 5.48 4.09
N PHE A 56 -0.58 4.72 4.28
CA PHE A 56 -0.47 3.34 3.88
C PHE A 56 -0.71 2.44 5.08
N VAL A 57 -1.49 1.38 4.90
CA VAL A 57 -1.70 0.33 5.90
C VAL A 57 -1.53 -1.02 5.23
N LEU A 58 -0.76 -1.90 5.85
CA LEU A 58 -0.69 -3.31 5.51
C LEU A 58 -1.37 -4.09 6.63
N THR A 59 -2.37 -4.88 6.26
CA THR A 59 -3.07 -5.80 7.16
C THR A 59 -2.67 -7.24 6.85
N SER A 60 -3.20 -8.19 7.62
CA SER A 60 -3.03 -9.62 7.34
C SER A 60 -3.67 -10.08 6.01
N GLN A 61 -4.49 -9.24 5.36
CA GLN A 61 -5.23 -9.62 4.15
C GLN A 61 -5.12 -8.59 3.02
N ASN A 62 -4.88 -7.32 3.33
CA ASN A 62 -4.99 -6.22 2.38
C ASN A 62 -3.84 -5.22 2.52
N MET A 63 -3.45 -4.65 1.38
CA MET A 63 -2.78 -3.37 1.30
C MET A 63 -3.85 -2.30 1.15
N ILE A 64 -3.80 -1.27 1.99
CA ILE A 64 -4.74 -0.16 2.00
C ILE A 64 -4.00 1.16 1.82
N ILE A 65 -4.44 1.97 0.86
CA ILE A 65 -4.02 3.37 0.71
C ILE A 65 -5.21 4.25 1.04
N LYS A 66 -5.14 4.93 2.17
CA LYS A 66 -6.16 5.88 2.64
C LYS A 66 -5.75 7.30 2.30
N ASN A 67 -6.57 8.00 1.51
CA ASN A 67 -6.41 9.41 1.17
C ASN A 67 -7.74 10.16 1.40
N GLY A 68 -8.05 10.49 2.66
CA GLY A 68 -9.37 10.99 3.05
C GLY A 68 -10.42 9.88 3.01
N GLU A 69 -11.45 10.04 2.17
CA GLU A 69 -12.52 9.05 1.90
C GLU A 69 -12.18 8.09 0.76
N ILE A 70 -11.06 8.33 0.05
CA ILE A 70 -10.61 7.45 -1.03
C ILE A 70 -9.76 6.35 -0.41
N TYR A 71 -10.14 5.10 -0.70
CA TYR A 71 -9.42 3.91 -0.28
C TYR A 71 -9.08 3.07 -1.51
N TRP A 72 -7.80 2.78 -1.69
CA TRP A 72 -7.43 1.57 -2.40
C TRP A 72 -7.39 0.45 -1.39
N ILE A 73 -8.10 -0.64 -1.66
CA ILE A 73 -8.03 -1.88 -0.89
C ILE A 73 -7.65 -2.97 -1.88
N VAL A 74 -6.49 -3.56 -1.67
CA VAL A 74 -5.88 -4.53 -2.60
C VAL A 74 -5.55 -5.77 -1.80
N ASN A 75 -6.10 -6.92 -2.19
CA ASN A 75 -5.83 -8.16 -1.47
C ASN A 75 -4.39 -8.61 -1.72
N ILE A 76 -3.63 -8.85 -0.65
CA ILE A 76 -2.19 -9.12 -0.75
C ILE A 76 -1.86 -10.47 -1.40
N GLU A 77 -2.78 -11.42 -1.39
CA GLU A 77 -2.57 -12.76 -1.97
C GLU A 77 -3.06 -12.86 -3.42
N LYS A 78 -4.17 -12.19 -3.73
CA LYS A 78 -4.87 -12.33 -5.01
C LYS A 78 -4.46 -11.26 -6.00
N ASP A 79 -4.33 -10.03 -5.52
CA ASP A 79 -4.30 -8.86 -6.40
C ASP A 79 -2.89 -8.30 -6.58
N ILE A 80 -1.91 -8.70 -5.75
CA ILE A 80 -0.52 -8.23 -5.85
C ILE A 80 0.35 -9.29 -6.55
N ALA A 81 0.89 -8.92 -7.71
CA ALA A 81 1.84 -9.72 -8.45
C ALA A 81 3.27 -9.58 -7.91
N SER A 82 3.67 -8.36 -7.53
CA SER A 82 4.96 -8.08 -6.91
C SER A 82 4.89 -6.89 -5.94
N PHE A 83 5.68 -6.91 -4.87
CA PHE A 83 5.85 -5.79 -3.94
C PHE A 83 7.32 -5.70 -3.57
N GLN A 84 8.01 -4.66 -4.04
CA GLN A 84 9.45 -4.51 -3.82
C GLN A 84 9.86 -3.05 -3.63
N LYS A 85 10.97 -2.85 -2.93
CA LYS A 85 11.63 -1.55 -2.87
C LYS A 85 12.49 -1.34 -4.11
N VAL A 86 12.28 -0.22 -4.80
CA VAL A 86 13.08 0.20 -5.93
C VAL A 86 14.03 1.31 -5.47
N LYS A 87 15.34 1.08 -5.67
CA LYS A 87 16.34 2.12 -5.44
C LYS A 87 16.30 3.10 -6.60
N ASP A 88 15.88 4.33 -6.32
CA ASP A 88 15.94 5.41 -7.29
C ASP A 88 17.40 5.90 -7.41
N ARG A 89 17.88 6.07 -8.64
CA ARG A 89 19.24 6.56 -8.92
C ARG A 89 19.37 8.06 -8.67
N LEU A 90 18.27 8.81 -8.66
CA LEU A 90 18.26 10.26 -8.40
C LEU A 90 17.82 10.62 -6.97
N PHE A 91 16.88 9.87 -6.39
CA PHE A 91 16.40 10.10 -5.03
C PHE A 91 16.95 9.05 -4.07
N SER A 92 17.84 9.45 -3.16
CA SER A 92 18.61 8.57 -2.26
C SER A 92 17.79 7.62 -1.38
N LYS A 93 16.47 7.83 -1.29
CA LYS A 93 15.55 7.07 -0.44
C LYS A 93 14.93 5.86 -1.14
N GLY A 94 14.76 5.92 -2.47
CA GLY A 94 13.95 4.97 -3.24
C GLY A 94 12.44 5.07 -2.96
N TYR A 95 11.68 4.18 -3.57
CA TYR A 95 10.22 4.04 -3.40
C TYR A 95 9.85 2.57 -3.34
N PHE A 96 8.60 2.26 -3.00
CA PHE A 96 8.07 0.90 -3.11
C PHE A 96 7.19 0.78 -4.34
N SER A 97 7.47 -0.22 -5.19
CA SER A 97 6.65 -0.56 -6.34
C SER A 97 5.76 -1.74 -5.99
N VAL A 98 4.46 -1.58 -6.24
CA VAL A 98 3.43 -2.60 -6.10
C VAL A 98 2.85 -2.86 -7.48
N GLU A 99 3.04 -4.05 -8.01
CA GLU A 99 2.46 -4.49 -9.27
C GLU A 99 1.21 -5.33 -8.99
N LEU A 100 0.14 -5.06 -9.72
CA LEU A 100 -1.11 -5.77 -9.60
C LEU A 100 -1.20 -6.93 -10.60
N THR A 101 -1.87 -8.00 -10.19
CA THR A 101 -2.15 -9.17 -11.04
C THR A 101 -3.02 -8.79 -12.24
N ASP A 102 -3.95 -7.85 -12.06
CA ASP A 102 -4.77 -7.31 -13.15
C ASP A 102 -4.94 -5.78 -13.08
N TRP A 103 -5.55 -5.18 -14.11
CA TRP A 103 -5.84 -3.76 -14.13
C TRP A 103 -6.82 -3.39 -13.03
N ALA A 104 -6.44 -2.43 -12.19
CA ALA A 104 -7.39 -1.76 -11.31
C ALA A 104 -8.02 -0.57 -12.03
N TYR A 105 -9.34 -0.50 -12.01
CA TYR A 105 -10.12 0.55 -12.66
C TYR A 105 -10.63 1.54 -11.62
N TYR A 106 -10.57 2.84 -11.91
CA TYR A 106 -10.99 3.87 -10.98
C TYR A 106 -11.60 5.07 -11.68
N GLY A 107 -12.37 5.85 -10.92
CA GLY A 107 -13.12 6.99 -11.38
C GLY A 107 -14.29 7.28 -10.46
N SER A 108 -15.03 8.34 -10.77
CA SER A 108 -16.18 8.77 -9.97
C SER A 108 -17.39 7.84 -10.15
N ASN A 109 -17.44 7.11 -11.27
CA ASN A 109 -18.52 6.22 -11.65
C ASN A 109 -18.03 4.76 -11.73
N PRO A 110 -18.51 3.86 -10.85
CA PRO A 110 -18.11 2.46 -10.87
C PRO A 110 -18.53 1.73 -12.15
N ASP A 111 -19.60 2.16 -12.83
CA ASP A 111 -20.07 1.55 -14.08
C ASP A 111 -19.31 2.07 -15.32
N LYS A 112 -18.55 3.15 -15.16
CA LYS A 112 -17.79 3.83 -16.22
C LYS A 112 -16.46 4.33 -15.68
N PRO A 113 -15.48 3.44 -15.51
CA PRO A 113 -14.18 3.84 -14.99
C PRO A 113 -13.51 4.85 -15.93
N GLU A 114 -12.93 5.88 -15.34
CA GLU A 114 -12.29 6.99 -16.05
C GLU A 114 -10.83 6.67 -16.39
N ALA A 115 -10.21 5.81 -15.59
CA ALA A 115 -8.83 5.43 -15.72
C ALA A 115 -8.59 4.01 -15.19
N ARG A 116 -7.41 3.48 -15.50
CA ARG A 116 -6.91 2.20 -15.00
C ARG A 116 -5.43 2.29 -14.71
N LEU A 117 -4.94 1.44 -13.82
CA LEU A 117 -3.53 1.32 -13.47
C LEU A 117 -3.14 -0.16 -13.33
N ARG A 118 -1.84 -0.46 -13.50
CA ARG A 118 -1.24 -1.78 -13.24
C ARG A 118 -0.51 -1.84 -11.92
N GLY A 119 -0.32 -0.72 -11.24
CA GLY A 119 0.44 -0.72 -10.00
C GLY A 119 0.51 0.64 -9.34
N PHE A 120 1.23 0.66 -8.23
CA PHE A 120 1.46 1.86 -7.43
C PHE A 120 2.94 2.05 -7.16
N HIS A 121 3.39 3.30 -7.23
CA HIS A 121 4.65 3.72 -6.65
C HIS A 121 4.38 4.52 -5.37
N LEU A 122 4.91 4.03 -4.24
CA LEU A 122 4.64 4.52 -2.89
C LEU A 122 5.88 5.17 -2.29
N TYR A 123 5.74 6.41 -1.82
CA TYR A 123 6.84 7.22 -1.32
C TYR A 123 6.68 7.54 0.17
N PHE A 124 7.76 7.35 0.93
CA PHE A 124 7.76 7.45 2.39
C PHE A 124 8.96 8.24 2.92
N LYS A 125 8.82 8.74 4.16
CA LYS A 125 9.95 9.24 4.94
C LYS A 125 10.92 8.10 5.27
N ASN A 126 12.23 8.39 5.30
CA ASN A 126 13.31 7.41 5.54
C ASN A 126 13.07 6.42 6.67
N ARG A 127 12.56 6.91 7.81
CA ARG A 127 12.33 6.07 8.99
C ARG A 127 11.30 4.96 8.76
N GLU A 128 10.32 5.20 7.88
CA GLU A 128 9.28 4.23 7.56
C GLU A 128 9.73 3.25 6.48
N ILE A 129 10.65 3.67 5.59
CA ILE A 129 11.18 2.81 4.52
C ILE A 129 11.82 1.56 5.10
N ALA A 130 12.71 1.69 6.08
CA ALA A 130 13.40 0.53 6.67
C ALA A 130 12.42 -0.44 7.35
N ARG A 131 11.37 0.09 8.00
CA ARG A 131 10.34 -0.74 8.64
C ARG A 131 9.47 -1.47 7.62
N LEU A 132 9.06 -0.78 6.55
CA LEU A 132 8.23 -1.38 5.51
C LEU A 132 9.03 -2.40 4.69
N GLU A 133 10.30 -2.12 4.36
CA GLU A 133 11.20 -3.05 3.66
C GLU A 133 11.31 -4.37 4.41
N ALA A 134 11.61 -4.32 5.72
CA ALA A 134 11.67 -5.51 6.56
C ALA A 134 10.32 -6.26 6.61
N MET A 135 9.19 -5.54 6.63
CA MET A 135 7.87 -6.15 6.63
C MET A 135 7.60 -6.88 5.31
N ILE A 136 7.81 -6.23 4.16
CA ILE A 136 7.49 -6.84 2.86
C ILE A 136 8.42 -8.00 2.49
N GLU A 137 9.71 -7.94 2.86
CA GLU A 137 10.66 -9.05 2.63
C GLU A 137 10.27 -10.34 3.34
N ASN A 138 9.52 -10.22 4.45
CA ASN A 138 9.06 -11.37 5.20
C ASN A 138 7.62 -11.77 4.85
N VAL A 139 6.77 -10.82 4.48
CA VAL A 139 5.37 -11.07 4.08
C VAL A 139 5.30 -11.69 2.69
N PHE A 140 6.09 -11.22 1.72
CA PHE A 140 6.01 -11.61 0.32
C PHE A 140 7.21 -12.47 -0.08
N GLN A 141 6.96 -13.72 -0.51
CA GLN A 141 7.97 -14.74 -0.87
C GLN A 141 7.71 -15.39 -2.24
#